data_AF-A0A165SIC7-F1
#
_entry.id   AF-A0A165SIC7-F1
#
_cell.length_a   1.000
_cell.length_b   1.000
_cell.length_c   1.000
_cell.angle_alpha   90.00
_cell.angle_beta   90.00
_cell.angle_gamma   90.00
#
_symmetry.space_group_name_H-M   'P 1'
#
loop_
_entity.id
_entity.type
_entity.pdbx_description
1 polymer ?
#
loop_
_entity_poly.entity_id
_entity_poly.type
_entity_poly.pdbx_seq_one_letter_code
_entity_poly.pdbx_strand_id
1 'polypeptide(L)'
;MKQTHGTLTDLGRGTPGWFTLSARALPLGLLAQFLSAGSALFHDGTLWELHGAVGGALSLPVFALLGGAMLHRRLNGFGWWAGLATLLYLTQIALAAGAAPLLVLHPLNGALLLTTSLILLAKVEHRRASARP
;
A
#
# COMPACT_ATOMS: atom_id res chain seq x y z
N MET A 1 12.76 31.21 2.47
CA MET A 1 12.56 30.00 3.30
C MET A 1 12.67 28.78 2.38
N LYS A 2 13.55 27.80 2.68
CA LYS A 2 13.58 26.54 1.92
C LYS A 2 12.26 25.81 2.16
N GLN A 3 11.49 25.53 1.10
CA GLN A 3 10.31 24.67 1.23
C GLN A 3 10.77 23.25 1.53
N THR A 4 10.71 22.84 2.79
CA THR A 4 10.95 21.45 3.17
C THR A 4 9.75 20.63 2.72
N HIS A 5 9.96 19.67 1.83
CA HIS A 5 8.91 18.77 1.36
C HIS A 5 8.19 18.14 2.59
N GLY A 6 6.87 18.08 2.58
CA GLY A 6 6.07 17.65 3.76
C GLY A 6 6.45 16.28 4.33
N THR A 7 7.06 15.39 3.53
CA THR A 7 7.56 14.08 3.94
C THR A 7 8.88 14.13 4.71
N LEU A 8 9.54 15.29 4.80
CA LEU A 8 10.83 15.52 5.45
C LEU A 8 10.73 16.49 6.64
N THR A 9 9.52 16.74 7.14
CA THR A 9 9.28 17.53 8.36
C THR A 9 9.61 16.71 9.61
N ASP A 10 10.11 17.34 10.68
CA ASP A 10 10.37 16.69 11.98
C ASP A 10 11.25 15.41 11.89
N LEU A 11 12.29 15.39 11.04
CA LEU A 11 13.16 14.21 10.85
C LEU A 11 13.80 13.71 12.15
N GLY A 12 14.12 14.61 13.09
CA GLY A 12 14.69 14.25 14.40
C GLY A 12 13.78 13.39 15.28
N ARG A 13 12.48 13.29 14.96
CA ARG A 13 11.53 12.38 15.63
C ARG A 13 11.44 11.00 14.97
N GLY A 14 12.21 10.78 13.91
CA GLY A 14 12.23 9.53 13.15
C GLY A 14 10.90 9.21 12.43
N THR A 15 10.82 7.99 11.94
CA THR A 15 9.60 7.39 11.36
C THR A 15 9.19 6.20 12.22
N PRO A 16 7.93 6.10 12.68
CA PRO A 16 7.50 4.97 13.50
C PRO A 16 7.79 3.62 12.84
N GLY A 17 8.22 2.64 13.64
CA GLY A 17 8.59 1.31 13.15
C GLY A 17 7.41 0.60 12.47
N TRP A 18 6.22 0.67 13.06
CA TRP A 18 5.01 0.09 12.49
C TRP A 18 4.65 0.73 11.13
N PHE A 19 4.82 2.05 10.97
CA PHE A 19 4.51 2.76 9.71
C PHE A 19 5.47 2.31 8.60
N THR A 20 6.75 2.15 8.96
CA THR A 20 7.78 1.61 8.06
C THR A 20 7.49 0.16 7.68
N LEU A 21 7.10 -0.66 8.66
CA LEU A 21 6.75 -2.06 8.44
C LEU A 21 5.54 -2.17 7.49
N SER A 22 4.49 -1.38 7.72
CA SER A 22 3.32 -1.33 6.83
C SER A 22 3.69 -0.89 5.41
N ALA A 23 4.56 0.11 5.26
CA ALA A 23 5.02 0.58 3.95
C ALA A 23 5.80 -0.49 3.18
N ARG A 24 6.52 -1.38 3.86
CA ARG A 24 7.23 -2.52 3.26
C ARG A 24 6.29 -3.70 3.00
N ALA A 25 5.41 -4.00 3.94
CA ALA A 25 4.50 -5.12 3.87
C ALA A 25 3.50 -4.98 2.71
N LEU A 26 3.03 -3.76 2.43
CA LEU A 26 2.06 -3.52 1.37
C LEU A 26 2.54 -3.99 -0.03
N PRO A 27 3.66 -3.50 -0.60
CA PRO A 27 4.14 -3.96 -1.91
C PRO A 27 4.49 -5.46 -1.91
N LEU A 28 4.99 -6.01 -0.80
CA LEU A 28 5.29 -7.45 -0.71
C LEU A 28 4.02 -8.30 -0.73
N GLY A 29 2.98 -7.89 -0.01
CA GLY A 29 1.70 -8.58 -0.03
C GLY A 29 0.99 -8.42 -1.38
N LEU A 30 1.12 -7.28 -2.05
CA LEU A 30 0.61 -7.09 -3.41
C LEU A 30 1.36 -7.96 -4.42
N LEU A 31 2.67 -8.14 -4.29
CA LEU A 31 3.40 -9.12 -5.08
C LEU A 31 2.83 -10.54 -4.87
N ALA A 32 2.56 -10.92 -3.62
CA ALA A 32 1.91 -12.20 -3.31
C ALA A 32 0.49 -12.31 -3.91
N GLN A 33 -0.27 -11.21 -4.01
CA GLN A 33 -1.56 -11.17 -4.71
C GLN A 33 -1.40 -11.50 -6.20
N PHE A 34 -0.44 -10.88 -6.88
CA PHE A 34 -0.18 -11.15 -8.29
C PHE A 34 0.27 -12.59 -8.53
N LEU A 35 1.17 -13.10 -7.68
CA LEU A 35 1.65 -14.48 -7.80
C LEU A 35 0.54 -15.50 -7.52
N SER A 36 -0.24 -15.31 -6.45
CA SER A 36 -1.35 -16.22 -6.11
C SER A 36 -2.44 -16.23 -7.19
N ALA A 37 -2.88 -15.07 -7.69
CA ALA A 37 -3.86 -15.01 -8.77
C ALA A 37 -3.32 -15.59 -10.08
N GLY A 38 -2.06 -15.28 -10.43
CA GLY A 38 -1.40 -15.83 -11.61
C GLY A 38 -1.32 -17.35 -11.54
N SER A 39 -0.84 -17.90 -10.42
CA SER A 39 -0.80 -19.35 -10.21
C SER A 39 -2.18 -19.99 -10.20
N ALA A 40 -3.20 -19.33 -9.63
CA ALA A 40 -4.57 -19.83 -9.63
C ALA A 40 -5.18 -19.96 -11.03
N LEU A 41 -4.80 -19.06 -11.96
CA LEU A 41 -5.21 -19.14 -13.36
C LEU A 41 -4.61 -20.34 -14.11
N PHE A 42 -3.42 -20.78 -13.72
CA PHE A 42 -2.65 -21.79 -14.47
C PHE A 42 -2.50 -23.14 -13.78
N HIS A 43 -2.80 -23.28 -12.49
CA HIS A 43 -2.54 -24.50 -11.73
C HIS A 43 -3.72 -24.97 -10.88
N ASP A 44 -4.09 -24.22 -9.83
CA ASP A 44 -4.99 -24.72 -8.78
C ASP A 44 -5.98 -23.65 -8.30
N GLY A 45 -7.27 -23.99 -8.30
CA GLY A 45 -8.34 -23.13 -7.81
C GLY A 45 -8.26 -22.81 -6.31
N THR A 46 -7.61 -23.64 -5.49
CA THR A 46 -7.41 -23.35 -4.04
C THR A 46 -6.58 -22.08 -3.80
N LEU A 47 -5.77 -21.67 -4.79
CA LEU A 47 -4.99 -20.45 -4.71
C LEU A 47 -5.84 -19.18 -4.82
N TRP A 48 -7.11 -19.28 -5.28
CA TRP A 48 -8.07 -18.17 -5.20
C TRP A 48 -8.46 -17.86 -3.75
N GLU A 49 -8.56 -18.87 -2.88
CA GLU A 49 -8.82 -18.65 -1.45
C GLU A 49 -7.63 -17.97 -0.78
N LEU A 50 -6.41 -18.42 -1.09
CA LEU A 50 -5.19 -17.77 -0.62
C LEU A 50 -5.11 -16.31 -1.11
N HIS A 51 -5.45 -16.06 -2.37
CA HIS A 51 -5.53 -14.73 -2.94
C HIS A 51 -6.53 -13.86 -2.16
N GLY A 52 -7.74 -14.35 -1.92
CA GLY A 52 -8.74 -13.64 -1.12
C GLY A 52 -8.27 -13.34 0.31
N ALA A 53 -7.66 -14.32 0.99
CA ALA A 53 -7.17 -14.17 2.36
C ALA A 53 -6.04 -13.14 2.47
N VAL A 54 -5.05 -13.21 1.58
CA VAL A 54 -3.95 -12.23 1.53
C VAL A 54 -4.49 -10.84 1.17
N GLY A 55 -5.47 -10.74 0.26
CA GLY A 55 -6.13 -9.48 -0.10
C GLY A 55 -6.87 -8.84 1.06
N GLY A 56 -7.54 -9.65 1.89
CA GLY A 56 -8.15 -9.20 3.14
C GLY A 56 -7.12 -8.73 4.16
N ALA A 57 -6.03 -9.48 4.35
CA ALA A 57 -4.96 -9.13 5.28
C ALA A 57 -4.25 -7.81 4.93
N LEU A 58 -4.22 -7.43 3.64
CA LEU A 58 -3.67 -6.16 3.18
C LEU A 58 -4.42 -4.92 3.69
N SER A 59 -5.64 -5.07 4.24
CA SER A 59 -6.34 -3.98 4.94
C SER A 59 -5.49 -3.40 6.08
N LEU A 60 -4.76 -4.25 6.81
CA LEU A 60 -3.94 -3.84 7.96
C LEU A 60 -2.85 -2.84 7.59
N PRO A 61 -1.91 -3.14 6.65
CA PRO A 61 -0.92 -2.16 6.25
C PRO A 61 -1.53 -0.92 5.58
N VAL A 62 -2.60 -1.06 4.79
CA VAL A 62 -3.26 0.08 4.14
C VAL A 62 -3.82 1.07 5.16
N PHE A 63 -4.64 0.60 6.10
CA PHE A 63 -5.25 1.46 7.11
C PHE A 63 -4.26 1.96 8.15
N ALA A 64 -3.21 1.19 8.47
CA ALA A 64 -2.11 1.70 9.28
C ALA A 64 -1.43 2.90 8.61
N LEU A 65 -1.11 2.81 7.31
CA LEU A 65 -0.48 3.91 6.57
C LEU A 65 -1.39 5.15 6.51
N LEU A 66 -2.69 4.97 6.25
CA LEU A 66 -3.65 6.08 6.26
C LEU A 66 -3.75 6.71 7.66
N GLY A 67 -3.98 5.89 8.69
CA GLY A 67 -4.06 6.35 10.08
C GLY A 67 -2.79 7.06 10.54
N GLY A 68 -1.62 6.58 10.13
CA GLY A 68 -0.35 7.25 10.37
C GLY A 68 -0.29 8.64 9.76
N ALA A 69 -0.63 8.75 8.48
CA ALA A 69 -0.59 10.03 7.78
C ALA A 69 -1.63 11.03 8.30
N MET A 70 -2.80 10.57 8.78
CA MET A 70 -3.85 11.44 9.32
C MET A 70 -3.61 11.84 10.78
N LEU A 71 -3.20 10.89 11.63
CA LEU A 71 -3.12 11.09 13.08
C LEU A 71 -1.78 11.69 13.52
N HIS A 72 -0.72 11.55 12.71
CA HIS A 72 0.61 12.04 13.05
C HIS A 72 1.02 13.18 12.13
N ARG A 73 1.07 14.40 12.67
CA ARG A 73 1.46 15.61 11.93
C ARG A 73 2.81 15.46 11.19
N ARG A 74 3.76 14.73 11.77
CA ARG A 74 5.08 14.43 11.17
C ARG A 74 5.03 13.49 9.94
N LEU A 75 3.90 12.83 9.70
CA LEU A 75 3.67 11.91 8.59
C LEU A 75 2.64 12.45 7.58
N ASN A 76 2.11 13.67 7.79
CA ASN A 76 1.06 14.23 6.93
C ASN A 76 1.47 14.36 5.45
N GLY A 77 2.77 14.52 5.18
CA GLY A 77 3.32 14.57 3.82
C GLY A 77 3.11 13.27 3.03
N PHE A 78 2.78 12.16 3.69
CA PHE A 78 2.42 10.90 3.05
C PHE A 78 0.91 10.78 2.75
N GLY A 79 0.09 11.73 3.23
CA GLY A 79 -1.37 11.64 3.19
C GLY A 79 -1.97 11.41 1.81
N TRP A 80 -1.47 12.12 0.78
CA TRP A 80 -1.93 11.91 -0.60
C TRP A 80 -1.71 10.47 -1.07
N TRP A 81 -0.50 9.94 -0.88
CA TRP A 81 -0.14 8.60 -1.33
C TRP A 81 -0.81 7.50 -0.49
N ALA A 82 -0.95 7.70 0.82
CA ALA A 82 -1.69 6.77 1.68
C ALA A 82 -3.20 6.79 1.38
N GLY A 83 -3.78 7.96 1.08
CA GLY A 83 -5.15 8.11 0.65
C GLY A 83 -5.41 7.45 -0.71
N LEU A 84 -4.54 7.68 -1.69
CA LEU A 84 -4.62 7.04 -3.00
C LEU A 84 -4.49 5.51 -2.87
N ALA A 85 -3.54 5.01 -2.08
CA ALA A 85 -3.41 3.57 -1.81
C ALA A 85 -4.68 2.99 -1.18
N THR A 86 -5.30 3.71 -0.24
CA THR A 86 -6.56 3.28 0.39
C THR A 86 -7.71 3.26 -0.61
N LEU A 87 -7.85 4.31 -1.42
CA LEU A 87 -8.88 4.37 -2.46
C LEU A 87 -8.73 3.20 -3.44
N LEU A 88 -7.53 2.99 -3.96
CA LEU A 88 -7.24 1.88 -4.87
C LEU A 88 -7.49 0.52 -4.20
N TYR A 89 -7.14 0.35 -2.93
CA TYR A 89 -7.45 -0.87 -2.17
C TYR A 89 -8.95 -1.13 -2.03
N LEU A 90 -9.73 -0.11 -1.67
CA LEU A 90 -11.19 -0.24 -1.56
C LEU A 90 -11.83 -0.53 -2.92
N THR A 91 -11.33 0.12 -3.99
CA THR A 91 -11.72 -0.21 -5.37
C THR A 91 -11.38 -1.65 -5.72
N GLN A 92 -10.21 -2.17 -5.28
CA GLN A 92 -9.82 -3.56 -5.52
C GLN A 92 -10.82 -4.54 -4.90
N ILE A 93 -11.24 -4.30 -3.65
CA ILE A 93 -12.26 -5.09 -2.96
C ILE A 93 -13.60 -5.01 -3.69
N ALA A 94 -14.03 -3.80 -4.06
CA ALA A 94 -15.30 -3.60 -4.75
C ALA A 94 -15.33 -4.31 -6.11
N LEU A 95 -14.24 -4.27 -6.86
CA LEU A 95 -14.10 -4.99 -8.13
C LEU A 95 -14.10 -6.51 -7.93
N ALA A 96 -13.48 -7.02 -6.86
CA ALA A 96 -13.48 -8.45 -6.54
C ALA A 96 -14.87 -8.96 -6.12
N ALA A 97 -15.67 -8.13 -5.45
CA ALA A 97 -17.02 -8.46 -5.03
C ALA A 97 -18.08 -8.23 -6.13
N GLY A 98 -17.73 -7.54 -7.21
CA GLY A 98 -18.63 -7.12 -8.28
C GLY A 98 -18.89 -8.19 -9.35
N ALA A 99 -19.80 -7.87 -10.28
CA ALA A 99 -20.13 -8.76 -11.40
C ALA A 99 -19.00 -8.85 -12.46
N ALA A 100 -19.03 -9.95 -13.22
CA ALA A 100 -18.03 -10.34 -14.22
C ALA A 100 -17.47 -9.23 -15.15
N PRO A 101 -18.24 -8.27 -15.70
CA PRO A 101 -17.68 -7.29 -16.64
C PRO A 101 -16.72 -6.28 -15.99
N LEU A 102 -16.87 -5.96 -14.70
CA LEU A 102 -15.96 -5.05 -14.01
C LEU A 102 -14.69 -5.74 -13.51
N LEU A 103 -14.72 -7.08 -13.39
CA LEU A 103 -13.59 -7.86 -12.90
C LEU A 103 -12.34 -7.72 -13.78
N VAL A 104 -12.50 -7.40 -15.08
CA VAL A 104 -11.36 -7.12 -15.98
C VAL A 104 -10.52 -5.92 -15.54
N LEU A 105 -11.09 -4.99 -14.77
CA LEU A 105 -10.39 -3.83 -14.23
C LEU A 105 -9.58 -4.17 -12.97
N HIS A 106 -9.84 -5.33 -12.35
CA HIS A 106 -9.21 -5.73 -11.10
C HIS A 106 -7.67 -5.88 -11.22
N PRO A 107 -7.10 -6.51 -12.27
CA PRO A 107 -5.65 -6.56 -12.43
C PRO A 107 -5.02 -5.18 -12.69
N LEU A 108 -5.70 -4.33 -13.46
CA LEU A 108 -5.25 -2.96 -13.75
C LEU A 108 -5.19 -2.13 -12.46
N ASN A 109 -6.26 -2.14 -11.66
CA ASN A 109 -6.29 -1.44 -10.38
C ASN A 109 -5.25 -2.01 -9.39
N GLY A 110 -5.04 -3.33 -9.39
CA GLY A 110 -3.96 -3.97 -8.64
C GLY A 110 -2.57 -3.45 -9.02
N ALA A 111 -2.32 -3.21 -10.31
CA ALA A 111 -1.02 -2.70 -10.79
C ALA A 111 -0.81 -1.22 -10.39
N LEU A 112 -1.89 -0.42 -10.43
CA LEU A 112 -1.88 0.95 -9.93
C LEU A 112 -1.64 1.00 -8.41
N LEU A 113 -2.26 0.10 -7.66
CA LEU A 113 -2.07 -0.03 -6.22
C LEU A 113 -0.62 -0.45 -5.88
N LEU A 114 -0.05 -1.42 -6.61
CA LEU A 114 1.35 -1.81 -6.48
C LEU A 114 2.29 -0.63 -6.75
N THR A 115 2.10 0.06 -7.87
CA THR A 115 2.91 1.25 -8.23
C THR A 115 2.83 2.33 -7.15
N THR A 116 1.62 2.64 -6.69
CA THR A 116 1.35 3.57 -5.60
C THR A 116 2.07 3.16 -4.32
N SER A 117 2.03 1.87 -3.96
CA SER A 117 2.68 1.34 -2.77
C SER A 117 4.21 1.41 -2.83
N LEU A 118 4.80 1.18 -4.02
CA LEU A 118 6.24 1.30 -4.24
C LEU A 118 6.71 2.75 -4.13
N ILE A 119 5.95 3.69 -4.68
CA ILE A 119 6.23 5.13 -4.55
C ILE A 119 6.16 5.54 -3.07
N LEU A 120 5.14 5.08 -2.35
CA LEU A 120 5.01 5.34 -0.93
C LEU A 120 6.19 4.76 -0.13
N LEU A 121 6.57 3.50 -0.38
CA LEU A 121 7.75 2.87 0.23
C LEU A 121 9.03 3.66 -0.05
N ALA A 122 9.26 4.06 -1.31
CA ALA A 122 10.44 4.84 -1.69
C ALA A 122 10.52 6.16 -0.90
N LYS A 123 9.39 6.86 -0.73
CA LYS A 123 9.33 8.10 0.07
C LYS A 123 9.59 7.84 1.55
N VAL A 124 9.08 6.73 2.10
CA VAL A 124 9.31 6.34 3.51
C VAL A 124 10.78 6.01 3.74
N GLU A 125 11.39 5.22 2.87
CA GLU A 125 12.81 4.86 2.98
C GLU A 125 13.71 6.08 2.77
N HIS A 126 13.37 6.97 1.85
CA HIS A 126 14.08 8.23 1.67
C HIS A 126 14.06 9.08 2.95
N ARG A 127 12.87 9.27 3.56
CA ARG A 127 12.76 9.98 4.85
C ARG A 127 13.63 9.33 5.93
N ARG A 128 13.64 8.00 6.01
CA ARG A 128 14.45 7.26 7.00
C ARG A 128 15.95 7.44 6.77
N ALA A 129 16.40 7.41 5.51
CA ALA A 129 17.79 7.67 5.16
C ALA A 129 18.20 9.10 5.54
N SER A 130 17.35 10.09 5.28
CA SER A 130 17.60 11.49 5.64
C SER A 130 17.54 11.79 7.14
N ALA A 131 16.98 10.90 7.94
CA ALA A 131 16.93 11.02 9.40
C ALA A 131 18.14 10.39 10.11
N ARG A 132 19.02 9.69 9.38
CA ARG A 132 20.28 9.18 9.92
C ARG A 132 21.29 10.34 10.04
N PRO A 133 21.97 10.48 11.18
CA PRO A 133 22.99 11.50 11.38
C PRO A 133 24.21 11.29 10.47
#